data_AF-A0A8I2BXB0-F1
#
_entry.id   AF-A0A8I2BXB0-F1
#
_cell.length_a   1.000
_cell.length_b   1.000
_cell.length_c   1.000
_cell.angle_alpha   90.00
_cell.angle_beta   90.00
_cell.angle_gamma   90.00
#
_symmetry.space_group_name_H-M   'P 1'
#
loop_
_entity.id
_entity.type
_entity.pdbx_description
1 polymer ?
#
loop_
_entity_poly.entity_id
_entity_poly.type
_entity_poly.pdbx_seq_one_letter_code
_entity_poly.pdbx_strand_id
1 'polypeptide(L)'
;MDLKGAQKDLDGNPVRKPGGGYYDHAQEVSDAYRGLVDMKKSWEGVLRNPNLDTELRQLYTSKLNEVDVSMKKIEDMFASHGGVYPPK
;
A
#
# COMPACT_ATOMS: atom_id res chain seq x y z
N MET A 1 -6.47 -9.15 -6.86
CA MET A 1 -6.23 -7.70 -6.95
C MET A 1 -4.72 -7.56 -7.09
N ASP A 2 -4.24 -7.36 -8.30
CA ASP A 2 -2.99 -8.01 -8.71
C ASP A 2 -1.83 -7.02 -8.74
N LEU A 3 -0.89 -7.20 -7.80
CA LEU A 3 0.45 -6.59 -7.87
C LEU A 3 1.10 -6.84 -9.24
N LYS A 4 0.79 -7.96 -9.90
CA LYS A 4 1.22 -8.22 -11.28
C LYS A 4 0.53 -7.32 -12.31
N GLY A 5 -0.72 -6.94 -12.09
CA GLY A 5 -1.44 -5.98 -12.92
C GLY A 5 -0.81 -4.59 -12.81
N ALA A 6 -0.51 -4.16 -11.58
CA ALA A 6 0.18 -2.89 -11.34
C ALA A 6 1.58 -2.87 -11.99
N GLN A 7 2.36 -3.95 -11.85
CA GLN A 7 3.67 -4.06 -12.54
C GLN A 7 3.52 -3.93 -14.06
N LYS A 8 2.52 -4.59 -14.66
CA LYS A 8 2.24 -4.48 -16.10
C LYS A 8 1.91 -3.04 -16.52
N ASP A 9 1.12 -2.34 -15.72
CA ASP A 9 0.78 -0.95 -16.00
C ASP A 9 2.03 -0.05 -15.91
N LEU A 10 2.87 -0.25 -14.89
CA LEU A 10 4.16 0.44 -14.71
C LEU A 10 5.16 0.17 -15.83
N ASP A 11 5.16 -1.05 -16.37
CA ASP A 11 6.00 -1.47 -17.50
C ASP A 11 5.45 -1.00 -18.87
N GLY A 12 4.34 -0.26 -18.90
CA GLY A 12 3.72 0.24 -20.14
C GLY A 12 2.95 -0.81 -20.93
N ASN A 13 2.55 -1.93 -20.30
CA ASN A 13 1.79 -3.02 -20.91
C ASN A 13 0.45 -3.26 -20.18
N PRO A 14 -0.46 -2.27 -20.15
CA PRO A 14 -1.66 -2.36 -19.33
C PRO A 14 -2.66 -3.40 -19.84
N VAL A 15 -3.40 -4.00 -18.91
CA VAL A 15 -4.38 -5.05 -19.22
C VAL A 15 -5.64 -4.44 -19.82
N ARG A 16 -6.10 -4.96 -20.96
CA ARG A 16 -7.34 -4.53 -21.61
C ARG A 16 -8.58 -5.03 -20.87
N LYS A 17 -9.59 -4.17 -20.77
CA LYS A 17 -10.91 -4.51 -20.22
C LYS A 17 -11.80 -5.17 -21.29
N PRO A 18 -12.64 -6.16 -20.92
CA PRO A 18 -13.75 -6.57 -21.77
C PRO A 18 -14.69 -5.38 -22.01
N GLY A 19 -14.89 -4.99 -23.27
CA GLY A 19 -15.70 -3.81 -23.64
C GLY A 19 -14.89 -2.54 -23.97
N GLY A 20 -13.56 -2.60 -23.93
CA GLY A 20 -12.68 -1.50 -24.33
C GLY A 20 -12.05 -0.75 -23.15
N GLY A 21 -10.99 0.00 -23.44
CA GLY A 21 -10.15 0.66 -22.43
C GLY A 21 -9.23 -0.31 -21.69
N TYR A 22 -8.61 0.19 -20.62
CA TYR A 22 -7.59 -0.49 -19.83
C TYR A 22 -7.91 -0.45 -18.34
N TYR A 23 -7.46 -1.46 -17.61
CA TYR A 23 -7.37 -1.37 -16.15
C TYR A 23 -6.27 -0.39 -15.75
N ASP A 24 -6.42 0.17 -14.55
CA ASP A 24 -5.44 1.08 -13.94
C ASP A 24 -5.10 0.54 -12.54
N HIS A 25 -4.47 -0.62 -12.53
CA HIS A 25 -4.04 -1.30 -11.32
C HIS A 25 -2.94 -0.52 -10.61
N ALA A 26 -2.09 0.22 -11.34
CA ALA A 26 -1.10 1.10 -10.73
C ALA A 26 -1.78 2.16 -9.85
N GLN A 27 -2.86 2.78 -10.35
CA GLN A 27 -3.67 3.69 -9.54
C GLN A 27 -4.38 2.96 -8.38
N GLU A 28 -4.97 1.78 -8.61
CA GLU A 28 -5.61 0.99 -7.54
C GLU A 28 -4.62 0.64 -6.40
N VAL A 29 -3.37 0.27 -6.74
CA VAL A 29 -2.32 -0.02 -5.75
C VAL A 29 -1.83 1.26 -5.06
N SER A 30 -1.73 2.37 -5.78
CA SER A 30 -1.41 3.69 -5.19
C SER A 30 -2.47 4.12 -4.18
N ASP A 31 -3.76 3.92 -4.49
CA ASP A 31 -4.87 4.22 -3.58
C ASP A 31 -4.90 3.28 -2.37
N ALA A 32 -4.63 2.00 -2.56
CA ALA A 32 -4.45 1.06 -1.45
C ALA A 32 -3.30 1.49 -0.52
N TYR A 33 -2.19 1.97 -1.09
CA TYR A 33 -1.06 2.47 -0.31
C TYR A 33 -1.41 3.72 0.51
N ARG A 34 -2.22 4.64 -0.01
CA ARG A 34 -2.76 5.78 0.78
C ARG A 34 -3.52 5.27 2.02
N GLY A 35 -4.35 4.26 1.86
CA GLY A 35 -5.06 3.62 2.97
C GLY A 35 -4.12 2.98 4.00
N LEU A 36 -3.04 2.33 3.55
CA LEU A 36 -2.01 1.77 4.44
C LEU A 36 -1.29 2.87 5.25
N VAL A 37 -0.98 4.01 4.63
CA VAL A 37 -0.38 5.17 5.30
C VAL A 37 -1.28 5.68 6.42
N ASP A 38 -2.58 5.79 6.18
CA ASP A 38 -3.53 6.27 7.19
C ASP A 38 -3.74 5.25 8.33
N MET A 39 -3.73 3.95 7.99
CA MET A 39 -3.79 2.87 8.98
C MET A 39 -2.53 2.86 9.87
N LYS A 40 -1.35 3.02 9.26
CA LYS A 40 -0.06 3.15 9.97
C LYS A 40 -0.11 4.29 10.99
N LYS A 41 -0.49 5.49 10.56
CA LYS A 41 -0.62 6.67 11.44
C LYS A 41 -1.59 6.42 12.59
N SER A 42 -2.72 5.76 12.32
CA SER A 42 -3.73 5.47 13.34
C SER A 42 -3.18 4.53 14.42
N TRP A 43 -2.50 3.45 14.03
CA TRP A 43 -1.93 2.50 14.98
C TRP A 43 -0.72 3.05 15.73
N GLU A 44 0.14 3.85 15.09
CA GLU A 44 1.18 4.61 15.78
C GLU A 44 0.57 5.53 16.86
N GLY A 45 -0.57 6.15 16.56
CA GLY A 45 -1.35 6.94 17.53
C GLY A 45 -1.81 6.12 18.72
N VAL A 46 -2.34 4.91 18.50
CA VAL A 46 -2.74 3.98 19.56
C VAL A 46 -1.55 3.57 20.42
N LEU A 47 -0.42 3.21 19.80
CA LEU A 47 0.79 2.76 20.49
C LEU A 47 1.45 3.85 21.35
N ARG A 48 1.23 5.13 21.03
CA ARG A 48 1.68 6.27 21.84
C ARG A 48 0.94 6.41 23.16
N ASN A 49 -0.21 5.75 23.36
CA ASN A 49 -0.89 5.76 24.64
C ASN A 49 -0.05 5.00 25.69
N PRO A 50 0.44 5.66 26.76
CA PRO A 50 1.26 5.02 27.78
C PRO A 50 0.47 3.99 28.60
N ASN A 51 -0.86 4.13 28.67
CA ASN A 51 -1.76 3.26 29.41
C ASN A 51 -2.37 2.14 28.55
N LEU A 52 -1.87 1.94 27.32
CA LEU A 52 -2.33 0.83 26.47
C LEU A 52 -1.91 -0.51 27.10
N ASP A 53 -2.88 -1.40 27.24
CA ASP A 53 -2.68 -2.76 27.72
C ASP A 53 -1.59 -3.51 26.91
N THR A 54 -0.90 -4.45 27.57
CA THR A 54 0.25 -5.16 26.99
C THR A 54 -0.15 -6.04 25.80
N GLU A 55 -1.27 -6.75 25.88
CA GLU A 55 -1.74 -7.62 24.79
C GLU A 55 -2.16 -6.78 23.59
N LEU A 56 -2.87 -5.67 23.85
CA LEU A 56 -3.22 -4.71 22.79
C LEU A 56 -1.98 -4.09 22.16
N ARG A 57 -0.97 -3.72 22.96
CA ARG A 57 0.29 -3.19 22.45
C ARG A 57 0.99 -4.19 21.53
N GLN A 58 1.03 -5.46 21.91
CA GLN A 58 1.60 -6.52 21.07
C GLN A 58 0.80 -6.71 19.78
N LEU A 59 -0.53 -6.72 19.86
CA LEU A 59 -1.42 -6.83 18.70
C LEU A 59 -1.20 -5.68 17.72
N TYR A 60 -1.25 -4.42 18.18
CA TYR A 60 -1.06 -3.25 17.31
C TYR A 60 0.36 -3.17 16.76
N THR A 61 1.38 -3.59 17.52
CA THR A 61 2.76 -3.68 17.00
C THR A 61 2.86 -4.72 15.88
N SER A 62 2.27 -5.91 16.07
CA SER A 62 2.24 -6.96 15.03
C SER A 62 1.53 -6.47 13.76
N LYS A 63 0.39 -5.80 13.93
CA LYS A 63 -0.36 -5.21 12.83
C LYS A 63 0.44 -4.14 12.09
N LEU A 64 1.11 -3.25 12.83
CA LEU A 64 2.00 -2.24 12.24
C LEU A 64 3.10 -2.88 11.38
N ASN A 65 3.72 -3.97 11.86
CA ASN A 65 4.72 -4.72 11.10
C ASN A 65 4.14 -5.33 9.81
N GLU A 66 2.91 -5.86 9.84
CA GLU A 66 2.24 -6.37 8.63
C GLU A 66 2.00 -5.26 7.59
N VAL A 67 1.63 -4.06 8.05
CA VAL A 67 1.47 -2.87 7.20
C VAL A 67 2.81 -2.43 6.61
N ASP A 68 3.85 -2.34 7.41
CA ASP A 68 5.18 -1.94 6.96
C ASP A 68 5.73 -2.89 5.88
N VAL A 69 5.55 -4.21 6.07
CA VAL A 69 5.94 -5.21 5.05
C VAL A 69 5.15 -5.02 3.76
N SER A 70 3.86 -4.71 3.84
CA SER A 70 3.01 -4.51 2.67
C SER A 70 3.36 -3.22 1.94
N MET A 71 3.57 -2.13 2.68
CA MET A 71 4.01 -0.84 2.16
C MET A 71 5.36 -0.96 1.46
N LYS A 72 6.33 -1.65 2.07
CA LYS A 72 7.67 -1.83 1.48
C LYS A 72 7.64 -2.54 0.13
N LYS A 73 6.78 -3.55 -0.02
CA LYS A 73 6.60 -4.25 -1.31
C LYS A 73 6.07 -3.32 -2.40
N ILE A 74 5.15 -2.42 -2.05
CA ILE A 74 4.59 -1.44 -2.99
C ILE A 74 5.65 -0.37 -3.31
N GLU A 75 6.36 0.14 -2.30
CA GLU A 75 7.46 1.09 -2.50
C GLU A 75 8.54 0.54 -3.43
N ASP A 76 8.96 -0.72 -3.23
CA ASP A 76 9.97 -1.37 -4.07
C ASP A 76 9.50 -1.54 -5.52
N MET A 77 8.23 -1.89 -5.71
CA MET A 77 7.63 -1.99 -7.04
C MET A 77 7.62 -0.64 -7.78
N PHE A 78 7.31 0.45 -7.09
CA PHE A 78 7.20 1.78 -7.70
C PHE A 78 8.52 2.57 -7.71
N ALA A 79 9.58 2.08 -7.06
CA ALA A 79 10.84 2.78 -6.87
C ALA A 79 11.50 3.23 -8.19
N SER A 80 11.51 2.36 -9.21
CA SER A 80 12.05 2.69 -10.55
C SER A 80 11.15 3.59 -11.38
N HIS A 81 9.92 3.87 -10.91
CA HIS A 81 8.88 4.60 -11.65
C HIS A 81 8.54 5.96 -11.01
N GLY A 82 9.42 6.49 -10.14
CA GLY A 82 9.24 7.80 -9.50
C GLY A 82 8.50 7.77 -8.16
N GLY A 83 8.23 6.58 -7.61
CA GLY A 83 7.58 6.40 -6.31
C GLY A 83 6.08 6.08 -6.41
N VAL A 84 5.48 5.74 -5.26
CA VAL A 84 4.10 5.19 -5.19
C VAL A 84 3.03 6.21 -5.57
N TYR A 85 3.33 7.50 -5.37
CA TYR A 85 2.45 8.57 -5.80
C TYR A 85 2.89 8.99 -7.20
N PRO A 86 2.00 8.87 -8.22
CA PRO A 86 2.37 9.31 -9.55
C PRO A 86 2.85 10.77 -9.48
N PRO A 87 3.96 11.11 -10.17
CA PRO A 87 4.34 12.51 -10.33
C PRO A 87 3.16 13.26 -10.96
N LYS A 88 2.83 14.42 -10.38
CA LYS A 88 1.79 15.32 -10.88
C LYS A 88 2.13 15.85 -12.27
#